data_AF-A0A657Q0B4-F1
#
_entry.id   AF-A0A657Q0B4-F1
#
_cell.length_a   1.000
_cell.length_b   1.000
_cell.length_c   1.000
_cell.angle_alpha   90.00
_cell.angle_beta   90.00
_cell.angle_gamma   90.00
#
_symmetry.space_group_name_H-M   'P 1'
#
loop_
_entity.id
_entity.type
_entity.pdbx_description
1 polymer ?
#
loop_
_entity_poly.entity_id
_entity_poly.type
_entity_poly.pdbx_seq_one_letter_code
_entity_poly.pdbx_strand_id
1 'polypeptide(L)'
;MSEQTHAPGQGGAYSDLLTLLPDGTPVLNTGVHPMEQLLSMGAEEVLAAFKRSQQQDFLRVIAQLEEPGNPLNRLLGELREIAEKEPHNRFSELALFRPGALRELFIDLHNHVMDHPVWRHPFFLRIFEGDFNADELTLFAKHYFNQVKNTRQCVALALGRFSGVMPLPYGCLNERVSELAQIVLAQLLADEYGVGTHAVEDYPELHGLLGSTTHIVMYRNLFDGLGVTFQEQDVAMLPGVADNVLTQRLLAGDPRFTTVEALASVGLGMEWGVPEFFSLLLGGMIRWGWRNRAPLTQRHLIVFIAHVQYDVLHAISVMLITSFFNHEDDALARIKQATNTLMASRHAMMGDLYRHIFGADCPALGEIALAPEYHLRDRRIADALIEARAQVAPDRVIGGVAYRGSQTLPFVFSQGE
;
A
#
# COMPACT_ATOMS: atom_id res chain seq x y z
N MET A 1 -45.47 8.84 -46.98
CA MET A 1 -44.97 8.22 -45.74
C MET A 1 -43.48 8.53 -45.70
N SER A 2 -43.08 9.39 -44.77
CA SER A 2 -41.74 9.97 -44.69
C SER A 2 -40.78 8.95 -44.06
N GLU A 3 -39.75 8.55 -44.79
CA GLU A 3 -38.57 7.92 -44.23
C GLU A 3 -37.84 8.96 -43.36
N GLN A 4 -37.84 8.76 -42.05
CA GLN A 4 -36.95 9.49 -41.15
C GLN A 4 -35.58 8.83 -41.19
N THR A 5 -34.70 9.42 -42.00
CA THR A 5 -33.25 9.27 -41.88
C THR A 5 -32.81 9.81 -40.52
N HIS A 6 -32.43 8.93 -39.59
CA HIS A 6 -31.68 9.35 -38.41
C HIS A 6 -30.28 9.81 -38.83
N ALA A 7 -29.98 11.08 -38.58
CA ALA A 7 -28.64 11.62 -38.70
C ALA A 7 -27.71 10.98 -37.64
N PRO A 8 -26.47 10.59 -37.98
CA PRO A 8 -25.49 10.17 -36.99
C PRO A 8 -24.92 11.44 -36.33
N GLY A 9 -25.44 11.79 -35.16
CA GLY A 9 -25.03 13.00 -34.45
C GLY A 9 -25.38 12.96 -32.97
N GLN A 10 -24.53 12.31 -32.19
CA GLN A 10 -24.03 12.67 -30.85
C GLN A 10 -23.47 11.39 -30.20
N GLY A 11 -22.16 11.21 -30.32
CA GLY A 11 -21.45 10.03 -29.82
C GLY A 11 -21.61 9.90 -28.31
N GLY A 12 -22.05 8.72 -27.87
CA GLY A 12 -21.98 8.33 -26.47
C GLY A 12 -20.55 8.44 -25.95
N ALA A 13 -20.41 8.72 -24.65
CA ALA A 13 -19.11 8.81 -24.00
C ALA A 13 -18.32 7.52 -24.25
N TYR A 14 -17.12 7.68 -24.80
CA TYR A 14 -16.21 6.60 -25.15
C TYR A 14 -15.79 5.76 -23.91
N SER A 15 -15.93 6.34 -22.71
CA SER A 15 -15.62 5.78 -21.40
C SER A 15 -16.44 6.50 -20.33
N ASP A 16 -16.68 5.85 -19.17
CA ASP A 16 -17.32 6.43 -17.98
C ASP A 16 -16.31 7.08 -17.01
N LEU A 17 -15.04 7.23 -17.41
CA LEU A 17 -13.95 7.76 -16.58
C LEU A 17 -13.89 9.30 -16.52
N LEU A 18 -14.31 9.99 -17.57
CA LEU A 18 -14.20 11.45 -17.66
C LEU A 18 -15.30 12.07 -18.53
N THR A 19 -15.44 13.38 -18.38
CA THR A 19 -16.20 14.25 -19.29
C THR A 19 -15.29 15.36 -19.83
N LEU A 20 -15.66 15.96 -20.96
CA LEU A 20 -14.99 17.13 -21.50
C LEU A 20 -15.81 18.38 -21.19
N LEU A 21 -15.16 19.38 -20.60
CA LEU A 21 -15.74 20.71 -20.44
C LEU A 21 -15.90 21.41 -21.82
N PRO A 22 -16.70 22.50 -21.92
CA PRO A 22 -16.90 23.21 -23.18
C PRO A 22 -15.62 23.74 -23.85
N ASP A 23 -14.56 23.95 -23.07
CA ASP A 23 -13.24 24.39 -23.54
C ASP A 23 -12.33 23.22 -23.99
N GLY A 24 -12.82 21.98 -23.88
CA GLY A 24 -12.09 20.76 -24.22
C GLY A 24 -11.26 20.19 -23.07
N THR A 25 -11.27 20.81 -21.89
CA THR A 25 -10.53 20.32 -20.71
C THR A 25 -11.15 19.02 -20.19
N PRO A 26 -10.37 17.94 -19.98
CA PRO A 26 -10.87 16.70 -19.42
C PRO A 26 -11.00 16.81 -17.90
N VAL A 27 -12.16 16.42 -17.37
CA VAL A 27 -12.46 16.36 -15.94
C VAL A 27 -12.96 14.97 -15.59
N LEU A 28 -12.43 14.39 -14.52
CA LEU A 28 -12.82 13.05 -14.08
C LEU A 28 -14.26 13.04 -13.59
N ASN A 29 -14.98 11.97 -13.90
CA ASN A 29 -16.35 11.80 -13.42
C ASN A 29 -16.36 11.53 -11.90
N THR A 30 -17.47 11.85 -11.25
CA THR A 30 -17.69 11.54 -9.83
C THR A 30 -17.45 10.05 -9.55
N GLY A 31 -16.75 9.77 -8.45
CA GLY A 31 -16.43 8.40 -8.03
C GLY A 31 -15.18 7.81 -8.69
N VAL A 32 -14.53 8.49 -9.64
CA VAL A 32 -13.26 8.03 -10.24
C VAL A 32 -12.06 8.40 -9.37
N HIS A 33 -12.02 9.63 -8.88
CA HIS A 33 -10.89 10.16 -8.12
C HIS A 33 -11.33 11.38 -7.29
N PRO A 34 -10.78 11.62 -6.07
CA PRO A 34 -11.14 12.77 -5.24
C PRO A 34 -10.70 14.12 -5.83
N MET A 35 -9.68 14.14 -6.68
CA MET A 35 -9.27 15.32 -7.46
C MET A 35 -9.84 15.22 -8.88
N GLU A 36 -10.94 15.92 -9.15
CA GLU A 36 -11.63 15.91 -10.46
C GLU A 36 -10.73 16.42 -11.60
N GLN A 37 -9.83 17.35 -11.27
CA GLN A 37 -8.86 17.99 -12.16
C GLN A 37 -7.51 17.25 -12.25
N LEU A 38 -7.42 15.99 -11.77
CA LEU A 38 -6.18 15.21 -11.73
C LEU A 38 -5.39 15.26 -13.05
N LEU A 39 -6.09 15.18 -14.19
CA LEU A 39 -5.46 15.13 -15.51
C LEU A 39 -4.85 16.47 -15.97
N SER A 40 -5.17 17.57 -15.28
CA SER A 40 -4.61 18.90 -15.53
C SER A 40 -3.47 19.24 -14.56
N MET A 41 -3.20 18.40 -13.57
CA MET A 41 -2.15 18.60 -12.57
C MET A 41 -0.82 17.97 -13.02
N GLY A 42 0.29 18.54 -12.58
CA GLY A 42 1.61 17.91 -12.64
C GLY A 42 1.80 16.86 -11.54
N ALA A 43 2.67 15.88 -11.76
CA ALA A 43 2.88 14.79 -10.80
C ALA A 43 3.25 15.29 -9.39
N GLU A 44 4.14 16.27 -9.28
CA GLU A 44 4.51 16.89 -7.99
C GLU A 44 3.33 17.59 -7.31
N GLU A 45 2.43 18.21 -8.08
CA GLU A 45 1.23 18.84 -7.54
C GLU A 45 0.27 17.80 -6.96
N VAL A 46 0.14 16.64 -7.63
CA VAL A 46 -0.67 15.51 -7.16
C VAL A 46 -0.09 14.95 -5.86
N LEU A 47 1.22 14.64 -5.84
CA LEU A 47 1.90 14.13 -4.65
C LEU A 47 1.78 15.11 -3.47
N ALA A 48 2.00 16.41 -3.71
CA ALA A 48 1.87 17.43 -2.67
C ALA A 48 0.43 17.61 -2.19
N ALA A 49 -0.57 17.47 -3.07
CA ALA A 49 -1.97 17.56 -2.71
C ALA A 49 -2.41 16.37 -1.84
N PHE A 50 -2.00 15.15 -2.17
CA PHE A 50 -2.29 13.98 -1.33
C PHE A 50 -1.59 14.03 0.02
N LYS A 51 -0.29 14.37 0.07
CA LYS A 51 0.42 14.56 1.33
C LYS A 51 -0.35 15.52 2.26
N ARG A 52 -0.85 16.64 1.73
CA ARG A 52 -1.66 17.58 2.52
C ARG A 52 -3.01 17.01 2.93
N SER A 53 -3.72 16.36 2.01
CA SER A 53 -5.05 15.79 2.27
C SER A 53 -4.99 14.69 3.34
N GLN A 54 -4.08 13.73 3.16
CA GLN A 54 -3.87 12.65 4.13
C GLN A 54 -3.52 13.22 5.50
N GLN A 55 -2.57 14.17 5.58
CA GLN A 55 -2.24 14.82 6.85
C GLN A 55 -3.45 15.51 7.50
N GLN A 56 -4.32 16.16 6.73
CA GLN A 56 -5.55 16.76 7.26
C GLN A 56 -6.51 15.71 7.81
N ASP A 57 -6.66 14.56 7.14
CA ASP A 57 -7.50 13.46 7.59
C ASP A 57 -6.95 12.81 8.86
N PHE A 58 -5.62 12.58 8.93
CA PHE A 58 -4.94 12.14 10.15
C PHE A 58 -5.22 13.08 11.33
N LEU A 59 -5.02 14.39 11.13
CA LEU A 59 -5.23 15.39 12.18
C LEU A 59 -6.69 15.47 12.62
N ARG A 60 -7.63 15.28 11.71
CA ARG A 60 -9.06 15.24 12.02
C ARG A 60 -9.41 14.05 12.91
N VAL A 61 -8.91 12.86 12.60
CA VAL A 61 -9.15 11.66 13.42
C VAL A 61 -8.47 11.79 14.78
N ILE A 62 -7.24 12.31 14.84
CA ILE A 62 -6.56 12.55 16.12
C ILE A 62 -7.34 13.54 16.99
N ALA A 63 -7.87 14.62 16.41
CA ALA A 63 -8.71 15.55 17.17
C ALA A 63 -9.97 14.88 17.73
N GLN A 64 -10.59 13.96 16.97
CA GLN A 64 -11.73 13.16 17.45
C GLN A 64 -11.34 12.24 18.62
N LEU A 65 -10.10 11.71 18.64
CA LEU A 65 -9.59 10.91 19.76
C LEU A 65 -9.41 11.72 21.04
N GLU A 66 -9.35 13.04 20.96
CA GLU A 66 -9.25 13.94 22.12
C GLU A 66 -10.63 14.33 22.69
N GLU A 67 -11.72 14.06 21.96
CA GLU A 67 -13.08 14.38 22.39
C GLU A 67 -13.60 13.40 23.47
N PRO A 68 -14.05 13.86 24.65
CA PRO A 68 -14.50 12.98 25.74
C PRO A 68 -15.69 12.07 25.39
N GLY A 69 -16.51 12.47 24.41
CA GLY A 69 -17.65 11.68 23.94
C GLY A 69 -17.27 10.57 22.96
N ASN A 70 -16.04 10.59 22.44
CA ASN A 70 -15.60 9.63 21.42
C ASN A 70 -15.49 8.21 22.02
N PRO A 71 -16.11 7.18 21.40
CA PRO A 71 -16.04 5.80 21.90
C PRO A 71 -14.61 5.26 22.03
N LEU A 72 -13.71 5.63 21.13
CA LEU A 72 -12.31 5.20 21.15
C LEU A 72 -11.52 5.93 22.23
N ASN A 73 -11.79 7.22 22.47
CA ASN A 73 -11.23 7.94 23.64
C ASN A 73 -11.62 7.23 24.95
N ARG A 74 -12.89 6.87 25.10
CA ARG A 74 -13.39 6.13 26.27
C ARG A 74 -12.71 4.77 26.42
N LEU A 75 -12.61 3.99 25.35
CA LEU A 75 -11.90 2.71 25.35
C LEU A 75 -10.45 2.87 25.83
N LEU A 76 -9.71 3.84 25.29
CA LEU A 76 -8.33 4.11 25.69
C LEU A 76 -8.23 4.55 27.16
N GLY A 77 -9.18 5.37 27.62
CA GLY A 77 -9.29 5.80 29.01
C GLY A 77 -9.53 4.63 29.97
N GLU A 78 -10.46 3.74 29.64
CA GLU A 78 -10.75 2.53 30.43
C GLU A 78 -9.53 1.62 30.56
N LEU A 79 -8.82 1.37 29.45
CA LEU A 79 -7.59 0.57 29.46
C LEU A 79 -6.49 1.24 30.31
N ARG A 80 -6.35 2.56 30.21
CA ARG A 80 -5.41 3.33 31.04
C ARG A 80 -5.74 3.22 32.52
N GLU A 81 -7.00 3.37 32.91
CA GLU A 81 -7.43 3.25 34.31
C GLU A 81 -7.17 1.86 34.89
N ILE A 82 -7.31 0.80 34.08
CA ILE A 82 -6.97 -0.57 34.49
C ILE A 82 -5.46 -0.67 34.73
N ALA A 83 -4.65 -0.15 33.81
CA ALA A 83 -3.20 -0.18 33.92
C ALA A 83 -2.69 0.56 35.16
N GLU A 84 -3.22 1.75 35.46
CA GLU A 84 -2.82 2.55 36.63
C GLU A 84 -3.12 1.88 37.98
N LYS A 85 -4.01 0.89 38.02
CA LYS A 85 -4.34 0.10 39.23
C LYS A 85 -3.44 -1.13 39.43
N GLU A 86 -2.71 -1.55 38.40
CA GLU A 86 -1.88 -2.76 38.41
C GLU A 86 -0.39 -2.41 38.56
N PRO A 87 0.32 -2.91 39.60
CA PRO A 87 1.75 -2.68 39.76
C PRO A 87 2.54 -3.20 38.54
N HIS A 88 3.53 -2.42 38.09
CA HIS A 88 4.41 -2.74 36.95
C HIS A 88 3.76 -2.79 35.56
N ASN A 89 2.47 -2.43 35.45
CA ASN A 89 1.82 -2.28 34.15
C ASN A 89 2.28 -0.97 33.49
N ARG A 90 2.87 -1.05 32.30
CA ARG A 90 3.46 0.08 31.59
C ARG A 90 2.55 0.71 30.53
N PHE A 91 1.30 0.27 30.42
CA PHE A 91 0.41 0.75 29.35
C PHE A 91 0.13 2.25 29.48
N SER A 92 -0.08 2.76 30.69
CA SER A 92 -0.29 4.20 30.96
C SER A 92 0.96 5.07 30.70
N GLU A 93 2.15 4.46 30.57
CA GLU A 93 3.39 5.15 30.24
C GLU A 93 3.52 5.44 28.73
N LEU A 94 2.67 4.83 27.90
CA LEU A 94 2.75 4.96 26.45
C LEU A 94 2.64 6.42 26.01
N ALA A 95 3.47 6.77 25.02
CA ALA A 95 3.54 8.13 24.49
C ALA A 95 2.17 8.65 24.04
N LEU A 96 1.26 7.79 23.57
CA LEU A 96 -0.09 8.16 23.12
C LEU A 96 -0.93 8.87 24.19
N PHE A 97 -0.62 8.69 25.48
CA PHE A 97 -1.32 9.35 26.59
C PHE A 97 -0.75 10.72 26.96
N ARG A 98 0.38 11.13 26.37
CA ARG A 98 0.93 12.48 26.53
C ARG A 98 0.23 13.43 25.55
N PRO A 99 -0.23 14.61 25.99
CA PRO A 99 -0.87 15.58 25.10
C PRO A 99 -0.02 15.88 23.86
N GLY A 100 -0.61 15.77 22.67
CA GLY A 100 0.06 16.06 21.39
C GLY A 100 1.05 14.99 20.88
N ALA A 101 1.47 14.02 21.69
CA ALA A 101 2.50 13.06 21.28
C ALA A 101 2.03 12.13 20.15
N LEU A 102 0.74 11.76 20.12
CA LEU A 102 0.18 10.99 19.01
C LEU A 102 0.28 11.81 17.71
N ARG A 103 -0.14 13.08 17.74
CA ARG A 103 -0.02 14.02 16.61
C ARG A 103 1.42 14.16 16.12
N GLU A 104 2.38 14.34 17.02
CA GLU A 104 3.80 14.45 16.66
C GLU A 104 4.31 13.18 15.97
N LEU A 105 4.00 12.01 16.54
CA LEU A 105 4.38 10.71 15.99
C LEU A 105 3.80 10.50 14.59
N PHE A 106 2.52 10.82 14.39
CA PHE A 106 1.86 10.72 13.08
C PHE A 106 2.50 11.64 12.05
N ILE A 107 2.74 12.92 12.39
CA ILE A 107 3.36 13.87 11.45
C ILE A 107 4.78 13.44 11.08
N ASP A 108 5.57 13.00 12.06
CA ASP A 108 6.96 12.56 11.84
C ASP A 108 7.00 11.36 10.87
N LEU A 109 6.24 10.31 11.18
CA LEU A 109 6.18 9.12 10.33
C LEU A 109 5.58 9.41 8.95
N HIS A 110 4.60 10.32 8.88
CA HIS A 110 3.95 10.66 7.62
C HIS A 110 4.91 11.39 6.71
N ASN A 111 5.61 12.40 7.22
CA ASN A 111 6.65 13.06 6.44
C ASN A 111 7.75 12.08 6.05
N HIS A 112 8.18 11.20 6.97
CA HIS A 112 9.19 10.19 6.68
C HIS A 112 8.81 9.29 5.48
N VAL A 113 7.58 8.76 5.47
CA VAL A 113 7.05 7.97 4.35
C VAL A 113 6.91 8.84 3.10
N MET A 114 6.29 10.00 3.23
CA MET A 114 5.86 10.81 2.11
C MET A 114 6.96 11.56 1.38
N ASP A 115 8.06 11.83 2.06
CA ASP A 115 9.23 12.45 1.48
C ASP A 115 10.19 11.42 0.88
N HIS A 116 9.91 10.12 1.02
CA HIS A 116 10.75 9.07 0.44
C HIS A 116 10.80 9.18 -1.10
N PRO A 117 11.98 9.08 -1.73
CA PRO A 117 12.15 9.31 -3.18
C PRO A 117 11.44 8.29 -4.08
N VAL A 118 10.99 7.16 -3.54
CA VAL A 118 10.27 6.11 -4.29
C VAL A 118 9.00 6.63 -4.98
N TRP A 119 8.32 7.62 -4.41
CA TRP A 119 7.11 8.21 -5.00
C TRP A 119 7.41 9.06 -6.25
N ARG A 120 8.66 9.44 -6.44
CA ARG A 120 9.19 10.15 -7.61
C ARG A 120 9.94 9.24 -8.56
N HIS A 121 9.79 7.92 -8.39
CA HIS A 121 10.46 6.97 -9.26
C HIS A 121 10.08 7.23 -10.74
N PRO A 122 11.04 7.25 -11.68
CA PRO A 122 10.79 7.58 -13.09
C PRO A 122 9.65 6.79 -13.74
N PHE A 123 9.42 5.56 -13.28
CA PHE A 123 8.27 4.75 -13.67
C PHE A 123 6.92 5.46 -13.45
N PHE A 124 6.64 5.93 -12.23
CA PHE A 124 5.36 6.55 -11.90
C PHE A 124 5.15 7.84 -12.67
N LEU A 125 6.22 8.64 -12.79
CA LEU A 125 6.18 9.91 -13.52
C LEU A 125 5.88 9.68 -15.01
N ARG A 126 6.56 8.72 -15.65
CA ARG A 126 6.33 8.39 -17.06
C ARG A 126 4.93 7.84 -17.30
N ILE A 127 4.46 6.93 -16.44
CA ILE A 127 3.11 6.40 -16.53
C ILE A 127 2.08 7.53 -16.37
N PHE A 128 2.24 8.42 -15.40
CA PHE A 128 1.30 9.51 -15.17
C PHE A 128 1.13 10.43 -16.39
N GLU A 129 2.21 10.65 -17.15
CA GLU A 129 2.14 11.41 -18.40
C GLU A 129 1.34 10.70 -19.50
N GLY A 130 1.02 9.42 -19.33
CA GLY A 130 0.42 8.57 -20.35
C GLY A 130 1.39 8.23 -21.48
N ASP A 131 2.70 8.29 -21.22
CA ASP A 131 3.77 8.03 -22.18
C ASP A 131 4.13 6.54 -22.23
N PHE A 132 3.17 5.77 -22.74
CA PHE A 132 3.30 4.33 -22.97
C PHE A 132 2.31 3.87 -24.05
N ASN A 133 2.52 2.66 -24.58
CA ASN A 133 1.63 1.98 -25.53
C ASN A 133 0.84 0.82 -24.88
N ALA A 134 -0.02 0.17 -25.66
CA ALA A 134 -0.88 -0.92 -25.16
C ALA A 134 -0.09 -2.14 -24.65
N ASP A 135 1.02 -2.49 -25.33
CA ASP A 135 1.86 -3.63 -24.95
C ASP A 135 2.59 -3.33 -23.64
N GLU A 136 3.10 -2.10 -23.49
CA GLU A 136 3.74 -1.63 -22.26
C GLU A 136 2.77 -1.63 -21.06
N LEU A 137 1.53 -1.17 -21.25
CA LEU A 137 0.49 -1.25 -20.22
C LEU A 137 0.14 -2.71 -19.86
N THR A 138 0.11 -3.58 -20.85
CA THR A 138 -0.13 -5.02 -20.66
C THR A 138 1.00 -5.69 -19.87
N LEU A 139 2.26 -5.37 -20.20
CA LEU A 139 3.42 -5.86 -19.46
C LEU A 139 3.41 -5.36 -18.02
N PHE A 140 3.11 -4.07 -17.81
CA PHE A 140 2.90 -3.52 -16.47
C PHE A 140 1.84 -4.30 -15.70
N ALA A 141 0.65 -4.47 -16.27
CA ALA A 141 -0.45 -5.16 -15.62
C ALA A 141 -0.05 -6.59 -15.17
N LYS A 142 0.60 -7.36 -16.05
CA LYS A 142 1.05 -8.73 -15.75
C LYS A 142 2.08 -8.78 -14.64
N HIS A 143 3.09 -7.91 -14.68
CA HIS A 143 4.17 -7.95 -13.70
C HIS A 143 3.81 -7.28 -12.37
N TYR A 144 2.99 -6.24 -12.36
CA TYR A 144 2.52 -5.62 -11.13
C TYR A 144 1.47 -6.48 -10.40
N PHE A 145 0.69 -7.30 -11.13
CA PHE A 145 -0.22 -8.27 -10.54
C PHE A 145 0.48 -9.28 -9.60
N ASN A 146 1.76 -9.58 -9.85
CA ASN A 146 2.57 -10.40 -8.95
C ASN A 146 2.75 -9.77 -7.57
N GLN A 147 2.81 -8.44 -7.46
CA GLN A 147 2.80 -7.76 -6.17
C GLN A 147 1.42 -7.87 -5.51
N VAL A 148 0.37 -7.50 -6.25
CA VAL A 148 -1.02 -7.46 -5.74
C VAL A 148 -1.45 -8.79 -5.14
N LYS A 149 -1.14 -9.92 -5.80
CA LYS A 149 -1.58 -11.23 -5.31
C LYS A 149 -0.89 -11.69 -4.02
N ASN A 150 0.22 -11.06 -3.62
CA ASN A 150 1.01 -11.41 -2.44
C ASN A 150 0.78 -10.50 -1.23
N THR A 151 0.29 -9.26 -1.41
CA THR A 151 0.06 -8.26 -0.35
C THR A 151 -0.66 -8.84 0.88
N ARG A 152 -1.84 -9.45 0.69
CA ARG A 152 -2.63 -10.04 1.79
C ARG A 152 -1.94 -11.17 2.56
N GLN A 153 -0.98 -11.87 1.95
CA GLN A 153 -0.23 -12.90 2.66
C GLN A 153 0.68 -12.27 3.71
N CYS A 154 1.20 -11.07 3.44
CA CYS A 154 1.98 -10.29 4.40
C CYS A 154 1.10 -9.82 5.57
N VAL A 155 -0.14 -9.38 5.30
CA VAL A 155 -1.10 -9.03 6.35
C VAL A 155 -1.40 -10.24 7.25
N ALA A 156 -1.63 -11.42 6.66
CA ALA A 156 -1.86 -12.65 7.42
C ALA A 156 -0.64 -13.07 8.27
N LEU A 157 0.58 -12.92 7.72
CA LEU A 157 1.82 -13.18 8.45
C LEU A 157 1.97 -12.23 9.65
N ALA A 158 1.74 -10.93 9.45
CA ALA A 158 1.80 -9.93 10.50
C ALA A 158 0.74 -10.21 11.59
N LEU A 159 -0.50 -10.55 11.20
CA LEU A 159 -1.57 -10.92 12.14
C LEU A 159 -1.14 -12.07 13.04
N GLY A 160 -0.51 -13.09 12.47
CA GLY A 160 0.01 -14.25 13.20
C GLY A 160 1.13 -13.95 14.21
N ARG A 161 1.71 -12.74 14.19
CA ARG A 161 2.73 -12.30 15.17
C ARG A 161 2.13 -11.91 16.52
N PHE A 162 0.83 -11.66 16.57
CA PHE A 162 0.12 -11.20 17.77
C PHE A 162 -0.62 -12.38 18.41
N SER A 163 -0.48 -12.55 19.72
CA SER A 163 -1.19 -13.57 20.50
C SER A 163 -1.33 -13.18 21.97
N GLY A 164 -2.31 -13.76 22.66
CA GLY A 164 -2.53 -13.53 24.10
C GLY A 164 -1.41 -14.04 25.01
N VAL A 165 -0.46 -14.82 24.48
CA VAL A 165 0.73 -15.32 25.21
C VAL A 165 1.99 -14.52 24.92
N MET A 166 1.88 -13.43 24.15
CA MET A 166 3.00 -12.56 23.82
C MET A 166 3.53 -11.85 25.08
N PRO A 167 4.86 -11.72 25.25
CA PRO A 167 5.45 -11.04 26.39
C PRO A 167 5.33 -9.52 26.22
N LEU A 168 4.19 -8.94 26.63
CA LEU A 168 4.00 -7.50 26.72
C LEU A 168 4.11 -7.01 28.17
N PRO A 169 4.52 -5.75 28.41
CA PRO A 169 4.64 -5.20 29.76
C PRO A 169 3.33 -4.60 30.27
N TYR A 170 2.17 -5.11 29.85
CA TYR A 170 0.84 -4.54 30.14
C TYR A 170 -0.02 -5.42 31.03
N GLY A 171 0.59 -6.37 31.77
CA GLY A 171 -0.09 -7.16 32.79
C GLY A 171 -1.37 -7.83 32.27
N CYS A 172 -2.50 -7.59 32.94
CA CYS A 172 -3.79 -8.14 32.53
C CYS A 172 -4.32 -7.62 31.17
N LEU A 173 -3.73 -6.55 30.62
CA LEU A 173 -4.10 -5.97 29.33
C LEU A 173 -3.35 -6.60 28.13
N ASN A 174 -2.38 -7.49 28.37
CA ASN A 174 -1.58 -8.09 27.30
C ASN A 174 -2.45 -8.72 26.20
N GLU A 175 -3.42 -9.54 26.60
CA GLU A 175 -4.35 -10.19 25.68
C GLU A 175 -5.19 -9.16 24.91
N ARG A 176 -5.74 -8.16 25.61
CA ARG A 176 -6.58 -7.12 24.99
C ARG A 176 -5.82 -6.25 24.00
N VAL A 177 -4.59 -5.85 24.31
CA VAL A 177 -3.75 -5.06 23.40
C VAL A 177 -3.38 -5.89 22.16
N SER A 178 -3.05 -7.17 22.35
CA SER A 178 -2.82 -8.08 21.23
C SER A 178 -4.07 -8.27 20.37
N GLU A 179 -5.25 -8.43 20.98
CA GLU A 179 -6.53 -8.58 20.29
C GLU A 179 -6.86 -7.34 19.44
N LEU A 180 -6.65 -6.14 19.97
CA LEU A 180 -6.87 -4.90 19.21
C LEU A 180 -5.98 -4.81 17.96
N ALA A 181 -4.74 -5.30 18.05
CA ALA A 181 -3.87 -5.39 16.88
C ALA A 181 -4.38 -6.42 15.86
N GLN A 182 -4.83 -7.58 16.34
CA GLN A 182 -5.42 -8.61 15.49
C GLN A 182 -6.69 -8.11 14.79
N ILE A 183 -7.56 -7.36 15.47
CA ILE A 183 -8.80 -6.81 14.88
C ILE A 183 -8.46 -5.88 13.71
N VAL A 184 -7.53 -4.95 13.89
CA VAL A 184 -7.13 -4.04 12.81
C VAL A 184 -6.55 -4.81 11.63
N LEU A 185 -5.62 -5.73 11.88
CA LEU A 185 -5.03 -6.54 10.81
C LEU A 185 -6.04 -7.49 10.14
N ALA A 186 -7.03 -7.99 10.90
CA ALA A 186 -8.09 -8.83 10.37
C ALA A 186 -9.01 -8.05 9.46
N GLN A 187 -9.31 -6.79 9.78
CA GLN A 187 -10.08 -5.90 8.89
C GLN A 187 -9.33 -5.66 7.57
N LEU A 188 -8.03 -5.32 7.63
CA LEU A 188 -7.21 -5.18 6.42
C LEU A 188 -7.21 -6.47 5.59
N LEU A 189 -7.11 -7.63 6.24
CA LEU A 189 -7.14 -8.91 5.56
C LEU A 189 -8.52 -9.20 4.94
N ALA A 190 -9.59 -8.87 5.65
CA ALA A 190 -10.96 -9.00 5.19
C ALA A 190 -11.21 -8.18 3.91
N ASP A 191 -10.73 -6.94 3.86
CA ASP A 191 -10.85 -6.06 2.70
C ASP A 191 -10.08 -6.62 1.49
N GLU A 192 -8.87 -7.12 1.70
CA GLU A 192 -8.07 -7.81 0.66
C GLU A 192 -8.79 -9.03 0.06
N TYR A 193 -9.57 -9.75 0.87
CA TYR A 193 -10.37 -10.89 0.45
C TYR A 193 -11.79 -10.54 -0.01
N GLY A 194 -12.22 -9.28 0.15
CA GLY A 194 -13.59 -8.85 -0.14
C GLY A 194 -14.63 -9.56 0.75
N VAL A 195 -14.26 -9.88 1.99
CA VAL A 195 -15.10 -10.58 2.98
C VAL A 195 -15.31 -9.67 4.19
N GLY A 196 -16.32 -8.80 4.13
CA GLY A 196 -16.64 -7.89 5.23
C GLY A 196 -17.17 -8.63 6.47
N THR A 197 -17.35 -7.89 7.58
CA THR A 197 -18.06 -8.40 8.75
C THR A 197 -19.53 -8.63 8.41
N HIS A 198 -19.91 -9.88 8.18
CA HIS A 198 -21.30 -10.29 8.05
C HIS A 198 -21.90 -10.51 9.45
N ALA A 199 -23.16 -10.09 9.65
CA ALA A 199 -23.92 -10.58 10.80
C ALA A 199 -24.00 -12.11 10.75
N VAL A 200 -24.17 -12.79 11.89
CA VAL A 200 -24.24 -14.27 11.94
C VAL A 200 -25.37 -14.78 11.06
N GLU A 201 -26.42 -13.99 10.91
CA GLU A 201 -27.60 -14.23 10.09
C GLU A 201 -27.37 -14.02 8.59
N ASP A 202 -26.27 -13.39 8.19
CA ASP A 202 -25.90 -13.02 6.81
C ASP A 202 -24.65 -13.79 6.30
N TYR A 203 -24.34 -14.94 6.88
CA TYR A 203 -23.17 -15.74 6.49
C TYR A 203 -23.27 -16.18 5.02
N PRO A 204 -22.22 -15.97 4.19
CA PRO A 204 -22.31 -16.27 2.77
C PRO A 204 -22.47 -17.76 2.50
N GLU A 205 -23.33 -18.11 1.54
CA GLU A 205 -23.36 -19.45 0.97
C GLU A 205 -22.04 -19.78 0.27
N LEU A 206 -21.73 -21.07 0.09
CA LEU A 206 -20.46 -21.53 -0.51
C LEU A 206 -20.18 -20.88 -1.87
N HIS A 207 -21.20 -20.64 -2.68
CA HIS A 207 -21.05 -19.92 -3.95
C HIS A 207 -20.62 -18.46 -3.75
N GLY A 208 -21.23 -17.76 -2.79
CA GLY A 208 -20.87 -16.39 -2.43
C GLY A 208 -19.44 -16.28 -1.88
N LEU A 209 -19.01 -17.27 -1.08
CA LEU A 209 -17.65 -17.33 -0.54
C LEU A 209 -16.59 -17.56 -1.64
N LEU A 210 -16.88 -18.44 -2.60
CA LEU A 210 -15.97 -18.71 -3.72
C LEU A 210 -16.01 -17.61 -4.80
N GLY A 211 -17.04 -16.75 -4.76
CA GLY A 211 -17.26 -15.62 -5.67
C GLY A 211 -16.89 -14.25 -5.10
N SER A 212 -16.23 -14.17 -3.94
CA SER A 212 -15.91 -12.89 -3.30
C SER A 212 -15.09 -11.95 -4.20
N THR A 213 -15.45 -10.67 -4.17
CA THR A 213 -14.76 -9.60 -4.92
C THR A 213 -13.47 -9.20 -4.21
N THR A 214 -12.46 -10.08 -4.27
CA THR A 214 -11.12 -9.84 -3.71
C THR A 214 -10.38 -8.73 -4.49
N HIS A 215 -9.32 -8.16 -3.91
CA HIS A 215 -8.43 -7.26 -4.64
C HIS A 215 -7.80 -7.91 -5.89
N ILE A 216 -7.56 -9.23 -5.90
CA ILE A 216 -7.17 -9.95 -7.13
C ILE A 216 -8.25 -9.81 -8.20
N VAL A 217 -9.50 -10.10 -7.84
CA VAL A 217 -10.64 -10.12 -8.77
C VAL A 217 -10.86 -8.71 -9.32
N MET A 218 -10.76 -7.70 -8.47
CA MET A 218 -10.79 -6.29 -8.90
C MET A 218 -9.66 -5.96 -9.87
N TYR A 219 -8.43 -6.39 -9.59
CA TYR A 219 -7.29 -6.18 -10.48
C TYR A 219 -7.48 -6.91 -11.82
N ARG A 220 -8.09 -8.09 -11.82
CA ARG A 220 -8.37 -8.84 -13.05
C ARG A 220 -9.33 -8.14 -14.00
N ASN A 221 -10.15 -7.22 -13.52
CA ASN A 221 -10.95 -6.37 -14.41
C ASN A 221 -10.07 -5.47 -15.31
N LEU A 222 -8.84 -5.14 -14.90
CA LEU A 222 -7.89 -4.45 -15.79
C LEU A 222 -7.52 -5.35 -16.97
N PHE A 223 -7.25 -6.64 -16.72
CA PHE A 223 -6.95 -7.60 -17.78
C PHE A 223 -8.09 -7.74 -18.77
N ASP A 224 -9.35 -7.73 -18.31
CA ASP A 224 -10.51 -7.68 -19.21
C ASP A 224 -10.46 -6.45 -20.12
N GLY A 225 -10.17 -5.28 -19.56
CA GLY A 225 -10.05 -4.02 -20.31
C GLY A 225 -8.89 -4.00 -21.31
N LEU A 226 -7.87 -4.82 -21.08
CA LEU A 226 -6.70 -4.98 -21.94
C LEU A 226 -6.79 -6.20 -22.88
N GLY A 227 -7.87 -7.00 -22.78
CA GLY A 227 -8.04 -8.21 -23.59
C GLY A 227 -7.09 -9.36 -23.24
N VAL A 228 -6.54 -9.40 -22.02
CA VAL A 228 -5.62 -10.45 -21.57
C VAL A 228 -6.39 -11.63 -20.99
N THR A 229 -6.23 -12.81 -21.59
CA THR A 229 -6.95 -14.02 -21.14
C THR A 229 -6.40 -14.52 -19.81
N PHE A 230 -7.23 -15.24 -19.03
CA PHE A 230 -6.86 -15.77 -17.72
C PHE A 230 -5.53 -16.53 -17.72
N GLN A 231 -5.29 -17.34 -18.74
CA GLN A 231 -4.10 -18.19 -18.90
C GLN A 231 -2.81 -17.37 -19.08
N GLU A 232 -2.92 -16.10 -19.47
CA GLU A 232 -1.81 -15.20 -19.77
C GLU A 232 -1.53 -14.20 -18.64
N GLN A 233 -2.38 -14.15 -17.60
CA GLN A 233 -2.29 -13.18 -16.50
C GLN A 233 -1.17 -13.50 -15.51
N ASP A 234 -0.93 -14.80 -15.27
CA ASP A 234 0.06 -15.27 -14.31
C ASP A 234 1.41 -15.53 -14.98
N VAL A 235 2.34 -14.60 -14.80
CA VAL A 235 3.72 -14.67 -15.32
C VAL A 235 4.74 -14.84 -14.19
N ALA A 236 5.91 -15.38 -14.52
CA ALA A 236 7.05 -15.41 -13.60
C ALA A 236 7.43 -13.98 -13.17
N MET A 237 7.84 -13.82 -11.91
CA MET A 237 8.23 -12.54 -11.34
C MET A 237 9.54 -12.05 -11.95
N LEU A 238 9.68 -10.74 -12.10
CA LEU A 238 10.99 -10.13 -12.26
C LEU A 238 11.77 -10.24 -10.94
N PRO A 239 13.11 -10.32 -10.94
CA PRO A 239 13.92 -10.38 -9.72
C PRO A 239 13.56 -9.32 -8.68
N GLY A 240 13.41 -8.06 -9.08
CA GLY A 240 13.03 -6.95 -8.19
C GLY A 240 11.61 -7.06 -7.65
N VAL A 241 10.67 -7.63 -8.41
CA VAL A 241 9.31 -7.94 -7.92
C VAL A 241 9.37 -9.05 -6.88
N ALA A 242 10.17 -10.09 -7.12
CA ALA A 242 10.37 -11.19 -6.17
C ALA A 242 11.03 -10.69 -4.88
N ASP A 243 12.06 -9.84 -4.97
CA ASP A 243 12.70 -9.23 -3.81
C ASP A 243 11.74 -8.37 -2.99
N ASN A 244 10.88 -7.58 -3.64
CA ASN A 244 9.87 -6.79 -2.94
C ASN A 244 8.87 -7.67 -2.19
N VAL A 245 8.38 -8.74 -2.83
CA VAL A 245 7.49 -9.73 -2.18
C VAL A 245 8.19 -10.41 -1.01
N LEU A 246 9.42 -10.87 -1.18
CA LEU A 246 10.18 -11.53 -0.11
C LEU A 246 10.45 -10.58 1.06
N THR A 247 10.86 -9.35 0.78
CA THR A 247 11.16 -8.34 1.80
C THR A 247 9.92 -8.05 2.67
N GLN A 248 8.75 -7.88 2.05
CA GLN A 248 7.49 -7.70 2.77
C GLN A 248 7.16 -8.89 3.66
N ARG A 249 7.28 -10.12 3.13
CA ARG A 249 7.02 -11.34 3.90
C ARG A 249 7.97 -11.52 5.07
N LEU A 250 9.26 -11.18 4.88
CA LEU A 250 10.28 -11.28 5.91
C LEU A 250 9.98 -10.32 7.06
N LEU A 251 9.75 -9.04 6.79
CA LEU A 251 9.42 -8.07 7.84
C LEU A 251 8.11 -8.41 8.55
N ALA A 252 7.11 -8.90 7.81
CA ALA A 252 5.81 -9.26 8.39
C ALA A 252 5.85 -10.52 9.26
N GLY A 253 6.65 -11.53 8.88
CA GLY A 253 6.52 -12.88 9.41
C GLY A 253 7.77 -13.47 10.08
N ASP A 254 8.97 -13.04 9.70
CA ASP A 254 10.21 -13.70 10.13
C ASP A 254 10.52 -13.37 11.61
N PRO A 255 10.81 -14.40 12.45
CA PRO A 255 11.10 -14.21 13.87
C PRO A 255 12.30 -13.30 14.18
N ARG A 256 13.19 -13.06 13.21
CA ARG A 256 14.31 -12.14 13.35
C ARG A 256 13.86 -10.70 13.52
N PHE A 257 12.65 -10.32 13.06
CA PHE A 257 12.11 -8.97 13.18
C PHE A 257 11.05 -8.88 14.28
N THR A 258 10.94 -7.70 14.87
CA THR A 258 10.03 -7.41 15.97
C THR A 258 8.59 -7.22 15.49
N THR A 259 7.65 -7.25 16.43
CA THR A 259 6.23 -7.01 16.14
C THR A 259 5.97 -5.59 15.63
N VAL A 260 6.75 -4.60 16.09
CA VAL A 260 6.64 -3.22 15.59
C VAL A 260 7.14 -3.09 14.15
N GLU A 261 8.20 -3.82 13.77
CA GLU A 261 8.67 -3.91 12.39
C GLU A 261 7.63 -4.63 11.51
N ALA A 262 6.96 -5.66 12.04
CA ALA A 262 5.86 -6.34 11.34
C ALA A 262 4.66 -5.42 11.10
N LEU A 263 4.22 -4.63 12.09
CA LEU A 263 3.14 -3.63 11.91
C LEU A 263 3.53 -2.53 10.95
N ALA A 264 4.76 -2.01 11.07
CA ALA A 264 5.28 -1.01 10.13
C ALA A 264 5.29 -1.55 8.69
N SER A 265 5.52 -2.85 8.52
CA SER A 265 5.57 -3.47 7.21
C SER A 265 4.24 -3.47 6.46
N VAL A 266 3.12 -3.69 7.17
CA VAL A 266 1.77 -3.79 6.60
C VAL A 266 0.97 -2.51 6.72
N GLY A 267 1.38 -1.56 7.57
CA GLY A 267 0.79 -0.22 7.62
C GLY A 267 1.62 0.77 6.80
N LEU A 268 2.65 1.31 7.43
CA LEU A 268 3.41 2.46 6.92
C LEU A 268 4.14 2.17 5.60
N GLY A 269 4.72 0.98 5.47
CA GLY A 269 5.49 0.60 4.29
C GLY A 269 4.66 0.14 3.09
N MET A 270 3.43 -0.31 3.36
CA MET A 270 2.56 -0.95 2.36
C MET A 270 1.40 -0.07 1.93
N GLU A 271 0.70 0.58 2.87
CA GLU A 271 -0.59 1.25 2.65
C GLU A 271 -0.48 2.77 2.48
N TRP A 272 0.42 3.44 3.22
CA TRP A 272 0.40 4.90 3.34
C TRP A 272 0.61 5.63 2.01
N GLY A 273 1.57 5.16 1.22
CA GLY A 273 1.85 5.75 -0.09
C GLY A 273 0.90 5.31 -1.20
N VAL A 274 0.01 4.32 -0.94
CA VAL A 274 -0.81 3.69 -1.99
C VAL A 274 -1.67 4.71 -2.71
N PRO A 275 -2.46 5.56 -2.03
CA PRO A 275 -3.28 6.55 -2.72
C PRO A 275 -2.46 7.42 -3.67
N GLU A 276 -1.26 7.87 -3.30
CA GLU A 276 -0.48 8.77 -4.16
C GLU A 276 0.02 8.14 -5.43
N PHE A 277 0.73 7.01 -5.32
CA PHE A 277 1.27 6.40 -6.53
C PHE A 277 0.16 5.71 -7.34
N PHE A 278 -0.94 5.27 -6.72
CA PHE A 278 -2.11 4.81 -7.46
C PHE A 278 -2.81 5.94 -8.21
N SER A 279 -2.84 7.16 -7.66
CA SER A 279 -3.33 8.33 -8.40
C SER A 279 -2.48 8.63 -9.63
N LEU A 280 -1.16 8.45 -9.55
CA LEU A 280 -0.28 8.58 -10.71
C LEU A 280 -0.55 7.47 -11.75
N LEU A 281 -0.67 6.22 -11.32
CA LEU A 281 -1.00 5.10 -12.22
C LEU A 281 -2.39 5.28 -12.87
N LEU A 282 -3.40 5.58 -12.07
CA LEU A 282 -4.79 5.80 -12.50
C LEU A 282 -4.88 6.97 -13.48
N GLY A 283 -4.29 8.12 -13.13
CA GLY A 283 -4.23 9.28 -14.01
C GLY A 283 -3.58 8.95 -15.35
N GLY A 284 -2.46 8.23 -15.33
CA GLY A 284 -1.76 7.76 -16.53
C GLY A 284 -2.60 6.87 -17.43
N MET A 285 -3.24 5.85 -16.86
CA MET A 285 -4.14 4.93 -17.59
C MET A 285 -5.34 5.66 -18.18
N ILE A 286 -5.92 6.61 -17.45
CA ILE A 286 -7.03 7.44 -17.96
C ILE A 286 -6.55 8.36 -19.09
N ARG A 287 -5.41 9.06 -18.94
CA ARG A 287 -4.84 9.90 -20.01
C ARG A 287 -4.60 9.09 -21.28
N TRP A 288 -3.98 7.92 -21.14
CA TRP A 288 -3.69 7.04 -22.27
C TRP A 288 -4.98 6.54 -22.93
N GLY A 289 -5.94 6.05 -22.13
CA GLY A 289 -7.21 5.54 -22.64
C GLY A 289 -8.02 6.60 -23.38
N TRP A 290 -8.01 7.83 -22.87
CA TRP A 290 -8.63 8.98 -23.53
C TRP A 290 -7.95 9.34 -24.86
N ARG A 291 -6.62 9.53 -24.86
CA ARG A 291 -5.85 9.94 -26.04
C ARG A 291 -5.91 8.91 -27.17
N ASN A 292 -5.90 7.63 -26.83
CA ASN A 292 -5.87 6.54 -27.79
C ASN A 292 -7.24 5.98 -28.13
N ARG A 293 -8.30 6.46 -27.46
CA ARG A 293 -9.62 5.83 -27.51
C ARG A 293 -9.46 4.32 -27.25
N ALA A 294 -8.99 3.97 -26.05
CA ALA A 294 -8.96 2.59 -25.54
C ALA A 294 -10.08 2.36 -24.49
N PRO A 295 -10.84 1.24 -24.54
CA PRO A 295 -12.15 1.12 -23.90
C PRO A 295 -12.06 0.80 -22.39
N LEU A 296 -11.24 1.56 -21.68
CA LEU A 296 -11.09 1.51 -20.23
C LEU A 296 -12.31 2.17 -19.57
N THR A 297 -12.79 1.57 -18.49
CA THR A 297 -13.94 2.03 -17.72
C THR A 297 -13.63 2.02 -16.24
N GLN A 298 -14.52 2.57 -15.41
CA GLN A 298 -14.42 2.48 -13.95
C GLN A 298 -14.31 1.03 -13.49
N ARG A 299 -15.07 0.11 -14.11
CA ARG A 299 -14.97 -1.34 -13.82
C ARG A 299 -13.55 -1.86 -14.04
N HIS A 300 -12.92 -1.48 -15.14
CA HIS A 300 -11.56 -1.94 -15.47
C HIS A 300 -10.51 -1.40 -14.50
N LEU A 301 -10.71 -0.17 -13.99
CA LEU A 301 -9.76 0.51 -13.11
C LEU A 301 -10.15 0.46 -11.62
N ILE A 302 -11.14 -0.37 -11.26
CA ILE A 302 -11.80 -0.34 -9.95
C ILE A 302 -10.85 -0.56 -8.77
N VAL A 303 -9.83 -1.41 -8.94
CA VAL A 303 -8.82 -1.63 -7.90
C VAL A 303 -8.07 -0.35 -7.56
N PHE A 304 -7.73 0.46 -8.56
CA PHE A 304 -7.02 1.72 -8.34
C PHE A 304 -7.93 2.78 -7.73
N ILE A 305 -9.16 2.86 -8.23
CA ILE A 305 -10.19 3.79 -7.73
C ILE A 305 -10.46 3.53 -6.24
N ALA A 306 -10.63 2.26 -5.85
CA ALA A 306 -10.94 1.88 -4.48
C ALA A 306 -9.82 2.28 -3.51
N HIS A 307 -8.57 1.92 -3.80
CA HIS A 307 -7.45 2.21 -2.91
C HIS A 307 -7.19 3.73 -2.76
N VAL A 308 -7.42 4.52 -3.82
CA VAL A 308 -7.33 5.99 -3.72
C VAL A 308 -8.41 6.58 -2.80
N GLN A 309 -9.59 5.96 -2.73
CA GLN A 309 -10.73 6.50 -1.97
C GLN A 309 -10.78 6.02 -0.52
N TYR A 310 -10.35 4.79 -0.24
CA TYR A 310 -10.71 4.11 1.02
C TYR A 310 -9.53 3.89 1.99
N ASP A 311 -8.28 3.91 1.54
CA ASP A 311 -7.15 3.39 2.34
C ASP A 311 -6.67 4.29 3.50
N VAL A 312 -7.14 5.54 3.59
CA VAL A 312 -6.72 6.47 4.66
C VAL A 312 -7.05 5.93 6.05
N LEU A 313 -8.19 5.22 6.21
CA LEU A 313 -8.59 4.66 7.50
C LEU A 313 -7.69 3.49 7.93
N HIS A 314 -7.24 2.65 7.00
CA HIS A 314 -6.29 1.57 7.29
C HIS A 314 -4.98 2.12 7.82
N ALA A 315 -4.45 3.13 7.12
CA ALA A 315 -3.23 3.83 7.50
C ALA A 315 -3.29 4.40 8.94
N ILE A 316 -4.41 5.04 9.30
CA ILE A 316 -4.65 5.58 10.65
C ILE A 316 -4.74 4.48 11.69
N SER A 317 -5.52 3.44 11.41
CA SER A 317 -5.82 2.36 12.36
C SER A 317 -4.56 1.56 12.71
N VAL A 318 -3.76 1.18 11.71
CA VAL A 318 -2.51 0.46 11.94
C VAL A 318 -1.52 1.31 12.73
N MET A 319 -1.47 2.62 12.49
CA MET A 319 -0.57 3.52 13.20
C MET A 319 -0.98 3.74 14.66
N LEU A 320 -2.29 3.87 14.93
CA LEU A 320 -2.79 3.90 16.30
C LEU A 320 -2.40 2.63 17.05
N ILE A 321 -2.61 1.45 16.46
CA ILE A 321 -2.21 0.18 17.07
C ILE A 321 -0.69 0.09 17.23
N THR A 322 0.09 0.55 16.26
CA THR A 322 1.56 0.59 16.35
C THR A 322 2.02 1.39 17.57
N SER A 323 1.29 2.45 17.95
CA SER A 323 1.59 3.22 19.16
C SER A 323 1.46 2.39 20.46
N PHE A 324 0.69 1.30 20.47
CA PHE A 324 0.59 0.39 21.62
C PHE A 324 1.82 -0.49 21.78
N PHE A 325 2.69 -0.57 20.77
CA PHE A 325 3.91 -1.37 20.81
C PHE A 325 5.16 -0.49 20.90
N ASN A 326 5.00 0.83 21.00
CA ASN A 326 6.08 1.80 21.12
C ASN A 326 6.53 2.01 22.57
N HIS A 327 6.88 0.92 23.26
CA HIS A 327 7.32 0.92 24.67
C HIS A 327 8.83 0.67 24.84
N GLU A 328 9.52 0.30 23.75
CA GLU A 328 10.98 0.22 23.68
C GLU A 328 11.57 1.57 23.25
N ASP A 329 12.73 1.95 23.81
CA ASP A 329 13.36 3.25 23.57
C ASP A 329 13.73 3.52 22.10
N ASP A 330 13.84 2.47 21.27
CA ASP A 330 14.22 2.55 19.85
C ASP A 330 13.08 2.19 18.87
N ALA A 331 11.85 1.97 19.35
CA ALA A 331 10.76 1.47 18.51
C ALA A 331 10.42 2.40 17.32
N LEU A 332 10.45 3.72 17.50
CA LEU A 332 10.30 4.68 16.38
C LEU A 332 11.39 4.54 15.32
N ALA A 333 12.65 4.34 15.74
CA ALA A 333 13.75 4.12 14.80
C ALA A 333 13.56 2.80 14.03
N ARG A 334 13.11 1.74 14.70
CA ARG A 334 12.79 0.45 14.06
C ARG A 334 11.65 0.55 13.06
N ILE A 335 10.58 1.28 13.40
CA ILE A 335 9.47 1.57 12.47
C ILE A 335 10.01 2.23 11.20
N LYS A 336 10.81 3.30 11.35
CA LYS A 336 11.40 4.01 10.21
C LYS A 336 12.32 3.11 9.38
N GLN A 337 13.14 2.26 10.01
CA GLN A 337 14.04 1.34 9.30
C GLN A 337 13.29 0.21 8.57
N ALA A 338 12.23 -0.34 9.16
CA ALA A 338 11.35 -1.29 8.46
C ALA A 338 10.66 -0.64 7.25
N THR A 339 10.16 0.59 7.40
CA THR A 339 9.60 1.37 6.30
C THR A 339 10.63 1.62 5.20
N ASN A 340 11.86 2.06 5.54
CA ASN A 340 12.93 2.28 4.57
C ASN A 340 13.26 1.00 3.80
N THR A 341 13.28 -0.13 4.49
CA THR A 341 13.55 -1.44 3.89
C THR A 341 12.54 -1.77 2.80
N LEU A 342 11.25 -1.53 3.06
CA LEU A 342 10.18 -1.72 2.08
C LEU A 342 10.21 -0.71 0.94
N MET A 343 10.49 0.55 1.24
CA MET A 343 10.56 1.57 0.21
C MET A 343 11.77 1.35 -0.72
N ALA A 344 12.86 0.83 -0.20
CA ALA A 344 14.02 0.44 -0.99
C ALA A 344 13.73 -0.77 -1.90
N SER A 345 13.09 -1.82 -1.37
CA SER A 345 12.68 -2.96 -2.19
C SER A 345 11.66 -2.56 -3.27
N ARG A 346 10.73 -1.65 -2.94
CA ARG A 346 9.77 -1.10 -3.89
C ARG A 346 10.46 -0.29 -4.98
N HIS A 347 11.42 0.56 -4.63
CA HIS A 347 12.20 1.31 -5.61
C HIS A 347 12.92 0.36 -6.57
N ALA A 348 13.54 -0.71 -6.07
CA ALA A 348 14.19 -1.71 -6.92
C ALA A 348 13.18 -2.46 -7.82
N MET A 349 12.01 -2.83 -7.30
CA MET A 349 10.92 -3.40 -8.08
C MET A 349 10.51 -2.47 -9.23
N MET A 350 10.34 -1.18 -8.95
CA MET A 350 9.96 -0.20 -9.97
C MET A 350 11.08 0.00 -11.01
N GLY A 351 12.35 -0.12 -10.62
CA GLY A 351 13.48 -0.09 -11.55
C GLY A 351 13.49 -1.29 -12.51
N ASP A 352 13.22 -2.50 -11.98
CA ASP A 352 13.07 -3.70 -12.82
C ASP A 352 11.88 -3.61 -13.76
N LEU A 353 10.74 -3.11 -13.28
CA LEU A 353 9.57 -2.84 -14.12
C LEU A 353 9.91 -1.83 -15.21
N TYR A 354 10.58 -0.72 -14.86
CA TYR A 354 10.97 0.31 -15.83
C TYR A 354 11.82 -0.25 -16.96
N ARG A 355 12.86 -1.03 -16.61
CA ARG A 355 13.71 -1.71 -17.60
C ARG A 355 12.94 -2.70 -18.46
N HIS A 356 12.11 -3.51 -17.84
CA HIS A 356 11.38 -4.57 -18.53
C HIS A 356 10.34 -4.02 -19.50
N ILE A 357 9.63 -2.97 -19.09
CA ILE A 357 8.50 -2.41 -19.85
C ILE A 357 9.01 -1.44 -20.92
N PHE A 358 9.94 -0.55 -20.58
CA PHE A 358 10.38 0.52 -21.47
C PHE A 358 11.71 0.27 -22.17
N GLY A 359 12.40 -0.83 -21.85
CA GLY A 359 13.72 -1.15 -22.42
C GLY A 359 14.81 -0.13 -22.08
N ALA A 360 14.64 0.64 -20.99
CA ALA A 360 15.54 1.70 -20.58
C ALA A 360 15.93 1.56 -19.11
N ASP A 361 17.17 1.94 -18.76
CA ASP A 361 17.61 2.00 -17.36
C ASP A 361 17.12 3.27 -16.66
N CYS A 362 16.96 3.19 -15.35
CA CYS A 362 16.78 4.34 -14.48
C CYS A 362 17.74 4.24 -13.28
N PRO A 363 18.11 5.36 -12.63
CA PRO A 363 19.03 5.34 -11.51
C PRO A 363 18.54 4.40 -10.40
N ALA A 364 19.45 3.57 -9.89
CA ALA A 364 19.19 2.78 -8.69
C ALA A 364 19.10 3.68 -7.45
N LEU A 365 18.52 3.17 -6.36
CA LEU A 365 18.34 3.94 -5.13
C LEU A 365 19.69 4.45 -4.55
N GLY A 366 20.78 3.69 -4.71
CA GLY A 366 22.12 4.11 -4.30
C GLY A 366 22.82 5.08 -5.25
N GLU A 367 22.24 5.32 -6.43
CA GLU A 367 22.78 6.23 -7.45
C GLU A 367 22.11 7.61 -7.41
N ILE A 368 21.00 7.74 -6.68
CA ILE A 368 20.38 9.03 -6.38
C ILE A 368 20.98 9.62 -5.09
N ALA A 369 20.81 10.93 -4.89
CA ALA A 369 21.17 11.59 -3.65
C ALA A 369 20.21 11.21 -2.50
N LEU A 370 20.25 9.95 -2.09
CA LEU A 370 19.41 9.41 -1.01
C LEU A 370 19.85 10.02 0.33
N ALA A 371 18.91 10.67 1.01
CA ALA A 371 19.16 11.29 2.31
C ALA A 371 19.56 10.24 3.37
N PRO A 372 20.49 10.55 4.30
CA PRO A 372 21.03 9.58 5.26
C PRO A 372 19.99 8.89 6.14
N GLU A 373 18.87 9.54 6.43
CA GLU A 373 17.75 8.99 7.22
C GLU A 373 17.05 7.80 6.54
N TYR A 374 17.21 7.65 5.23
CA TYR A 374 16.69 6.53 4.44
C TYR A 374 17.68 5.38 4.28
N HIS A 375 18.92 5.56 4.75
CA HIS A 375 19.91 4.49 4.72
C HIS A 375 19.57 3.45 5.79
N LEU A 376 19.73 2.17 5.43
CA LEU A 376 19.55 1.08 6.36
C LEU A 376 20.76 0.96 7.28
N ARG A 377 20.49 0.87 8.59
CA ARG A 377 21.51 0.66 9.62
C ARG A 377 21.66 -0.81 9.98
N ASP A 378 20.56 -1.55 9.85
CA ASP A 378 20.46 -2.94 10.23
C ASP A 378 20.62 -3.86 9.03
N ARG A 379 21.55 -4.82 9.12
CA ARG A 379 21.85 -5.79 8.07
C ARG A 379 21.08 -7.10 8.18
N ARG A 380 20.25 -7.33 9.21
CA ARG A 380 19.42 -8.55 9.35
C ARG A 380 18.63 -8.87 8.08
N ILE A 381 18.10 -7.84 7.41
CA ILE A 381 17.34 -8.02 6.17
C ILE A 381 18.19 -8.48 4.98
N ALA A 382 19.47 -8.09 4.91
CA ALA A 382 20.37 -8.53 3.85
C ALA A 382 20.51 -10.06 3.86
N ASP A 383 20.86 -10.60 5.03
CA ASP A 383 21.06 -12.04 5.23
C ASP A 383 19.74 -12.80 5.03
N ALA A 384 18.65 -12.27 5.60
CA ALA A 384 17.32 -12.85 5.46
C ALA A 384 16.85 -12.93 4.01
N LEU A 385 17.10 -11.89 3.20
CA LEU A 385 16.73 -11.87 1.79
C LEU A 385 17.55 -12.88 0.98
N ILE A 386 18.85 -12.96 1.21
CA ILE A 386 19.73 -13.93 0.52
C ILE A 386 19.28 -15.38 0.84
N GLU A 387 19.00 -15.67 2.10
CA GLU A 387 18.49 -16.98 2.52
C GLU A 387 17.12 -17.29 1.90
N ALA A 388 16.21 -16.30 1.88
CA ALA A 388 14.89 -16.46 1.31
C ALA A 388 14.95 -16.72 -0.20
N ARG A 389 15.83 -16.01 -0.95
CA ARG A 389 16.05 -16.26 -2.38
C ARG A 389 16.45 -17.69 -2.66
N ALA A 390 17.33 -18.28 -1.84
CA ALA A 390 17.80 -19.65 -2.02
C ALA A 390 16.65 -20.69 -2.00
N GLN A 391 15.52 -20.37 -1.37
CA GLN A 391 14.35 -21.24 -1.24
C GLN A 391 13.28 -21.01 -2.32
N VAL A 392 13.43 -19.99 -3.17
CA VAL A 392 12.46 -19.69 -4.22
C VAL A 392 12.46 -20.76 -5.31
N ALA A 393 11.27 -21.19 -5.72
CA ALA A 393 11.09 -22.09 -6.85
C ALA A 393 11.59 -21.40 -8.15
N PRO A 394 12.53 -21.99 -8.89
CA PRO A 394 13.24 -21.30 -9.97
C PRO A 394 12.37 -20.95 -11.18
N ASP A 395 11.24 -21.63 -11.37
CA ASP A 395 10.26 -21.35 -12.42
C ASP A 395 9.35 -20.14 -12.09
N ARG A 396 9.35 -19.69 -10.83
CA ARG A 396 8.53 -18.55 -10.39
C ARG A 396 9.18 -17.20 -10.61
N VAL A 397 10.47 -17.16 -10.94
CA VAL A 397 11.24 -15.93 -11.19
C VAL A 397 11.99 -16.05 -12.50
N ILE A 398 11.95 -15.00 -13.32
CA ILE A 398 12.71 -14.92 -14.56
C ILE A 398 14.21 -15.04 -14.24
N GLY A 399 14.88 -16.04 -14.83
CA GLY A 399 16.28 -16.35 -14.49
C GLY A 399 16.46 -17.00 -13.12
N GLY A 400 15.46 -17.72 -12.61
CA GLY A 400 15.38 -18.18 -11.22
C GLY A 400 16.61 -18.91 -10.66
N VAL A 401 17.35 -19.67 -11.47
CA VAL A 401 18.60 -20.32 -11.00
C VAL A 401 19.66 -19.27 -10.62
N ALA A 402 19.85 -18.25 -11.46
CA ALA A 402 20.77 -17.14 -11.16
C ALA A 402 20.24 -16.29 -9.99
N TYR A 403 18.93 -16.04 -9.94
CA TYR A 403 18.29 -15.29 -8.87
C TYR A 403 18.52 -15.92 -7.49
N ARG A 404 18.38 -17.24 -7.35
CA ARG A 404 18.61 -17.97 -6.09
C ARG A 404 20.03 -17.79 -5.53
N GLY A 405 21.03 -17.61 -6.41
CA GLY A 405 22.42 -17.39 -6.02
C GLY A 405 22.82 -15.92 -5.88
N SER A 406 21.93 -14.99 -6.23
CA SER A 406 22.26 -13.55 -6.28
C SER A 406 22.56 -12.98 -4.91
N GLN A 407 23.69 -12.28 -4.80
CA GLN A 407 24.12 -11.54 -3.62
C GLN A 407 23.81 -10.03 -3.72
N THR A 408 23.29 -9.56 -4.85
CA THR A 408 22.95 -8.15 -5.05
C THR A 408 21.76 -7.77 -4.17
N LEU A 409 21.82 -6.66 -3.45
CA LEU A 409 20.74 -6.22 -2.56
C LEU A 409 20.10 -4.93 -3.07
N PRO A 410 18.78 -4.74 -2.88
CA PRO A 410 18.08 -3.51 -3.25
C PRO A 410 18.28 -2.38 -2.22
N PHE A 411 19.12 -2.59 -1.21
CA PHE A 411 19.24 -1.72 -0.05
C PHE A 411 20.48 -0.83 -0.10
N VAL A 412 20.36 0.39 0.40
CA VAL A 412 21.47 1.31 0.64
C VAL A 412 21.74 1.31 2.15
N PHE A 413 22.91 0.83 2.56
CA PHE A 413 23.30 0.80 3.98
C PHE A 413 24.13 2.04 4.32
N SER A 414 23.94 2.56 5.53
CA SER A 414 24.84 3.59 6.07
C SER A 414 26.26 3.06 6.10
N GLN A 415 27.25 3.87 5.71
CA GLN A 415 28.64 3.51 5.94
C GLN A 415 28.85 3.39 7.44
N GLY A 416 29.30 2.22 7.90
CA GLY A 416 29.30 1.86 9.31
C GLY A 416 30.11 2.82 10.18
N GLU A 417 29.66 2.99 11.42
CA GLU A 417 30.57 3.18 12.56
C GLU A 417 31.17 1.82 12.95
#